data_AF-A0A7J4HW75-F1
#
_entry.id   AF-A0A7J4HW75-F1
#
_cell.length_a   1.000
_cell.length_b   1.000
_cell.length_c   1.000
_cell.angle_alpha   90.00
_cell.angle_beta   90.00
_cell.angle_gamma   90.00
#
_symmetry.space_group_name_H-M   'P 1'
#
loop_
_entity.id
_entity.type
_entity.pdbx_description
1 polymer ?
#
loop_
_entity_poly.entity_id
_entity_poly.type
_entity_poly.pdbx_seq_one_letter_code
_entity_poly.pdbx_strand_id
1 'polypeptide(L)'
;MQILPQIDLYSSYEKEINSSKIERNYLENLILDFEKEKNIISFKEHIFGITQLYHDGLISKQVEENITQSSVWESQKETLDQLIKAGKISIGQFYSGEGINMNQIREIILPYTENILKFGETRIKSKIRHLFELEKEIQTFGFKLQQELYRENIKPTEIIAIANGSFEPAYLAMGLTGLNDLTVVRYSQTSKNDSELMLPKLSPKNYLQNRIENQEEVLIVDDWCCSGKTAEKVIKSVGELKPKKIFFTSIRGDTNGKIADTKIKIQKVFSPYEPMIIEVQ
;
A
#
# COMPACT_ATOMS: atom_id res chain seq x y z
N MET A 1 2.19 16.15 18.92
CA MET A 1 1.35 15.11 18.30
C MET A 1 0.03 15.78 17.94
N GLN A 2 -0.32 15.84 16.66
CA GLN A 2 -1.49 16.58 16.16
C GLN A 2 -2.66 15.58 16.01
N ILE A 3 -3.81 15.90 16.60
CA ILE A 3 -5.02 15.07 16.53
C ILE A 3 -5.70 15.33 15.19
N LEU A 4 -6.00 14.29 14.41
CA LEU A 4 -6.71 14.44 13.13
C LEU A 4 -8.15 14.94 13.39
N PRO A 5 -8.58 16.06 12.80
CA PRO A 5 -9.96 16.54 12.95
C PRO A 5 -10.94 15.66 12.15
N GLN A 6 -12.12 15.42 12.73
CA GLN A 6 -13.24 14.78 12.04
C GLN A 6 -13.95 15.84 11.17
N ILE A 7 -13.70 15.82 9.86
CA ILE A 7 -14.25 16.77 8.88
C ILE A 7 -15.25 16.04 7.97
N ASP A 8 -16.44 16.62 7.80
CA ASP A 8 -17.49 16.10 6.91
C ASP A 8 -17.24 16.56 5.47
N LEU A 9 -16.73 15.65 4.64
CA LEU A 9 -16.29 15.93 3.26
C LEU A 9 -17.42 15.83 2.21
N TYR A 10 -18.66 15.54 2.62
CA TYR A 10 -19.72 15.05 1.71
C TYR A 10 -20.66 16.09 1.07
N SER A 11 -20.40 17.40 1.17
CA SER A 11 -21.37 18.39 0.66
C SER A 11 -21.33 18.66 -0.86
N SER A 12 -20.56 17.92 -1.64
CA SER A 12 -20.60 18.03 -3.11
C SER A 12 -19.98 16.80 -3.73
N TYR A 13 -20.62 16.21 -4.74
CA TYR A 13 -20.05 15.89 -6.06
C TYR A 13 -20.85 14.76 -6.73
N GLU A 14 -21.61 15.13 -7.77
CA GLU A 14 -21.90 14.27 -8.91
C GLU A 14 -20.99 14.73 -10.06
N LYS A 15 -20.32 13.79 -10.73
CA LYS A 15 -20.01 13.88 -12.17
C LYS A 15 -19.47 12.56 -12.71
N GLU A 16 -20.18 12.04 -13.70
CA GLU A 16 -19.77 10.91 -14.55
C GLU A 16 -18.47 11.24 -15.30
N ILE A 17 -17.53 10.30 -15.31
CA ILE A 17 -16.39 10.31 -16.22
C ILE A 17 -16.71 9.39 -17.39
N ASN A 18 -17.01 10.00 -18.53
CA ASN A 18 -17.16 9.34 -19.81
C ASN A 18 -15.97 9.76 -20.68
N SER A 19 -15.07 8.84 -21.03
CA SER A 19 -14.05 9.12 -22.04
C SER A 19 -13.88 7.93 -22.98
N SER A 20 -13.89 8.27 -24.27
CA SER A 20 -13.72 7.35 -25.41
C SER A 20 -12.43 7.70 -26.16
N LYS A 21 -11.86 6.66 -26.78
CA LYS A 21 -10.85 6.62 -27.88
C LYS A 21 -9.34 6.61 -27.56
N ILE A 22 -8.71 5.74 -28.39
CA ILE A 22 -7.30 5.44 -28.69
C ILE A 22 -6.68 4.37 -27.77
N GLU A 23 -6.22 3.27 -28.38
CA GLU A 23 -5.47 2.14 -27.79
C GLU A 23 -4.09 2.59 -27.27
N ARG A 24 -4.07 3.58 -26.39
CA ARG A 24 -2.92 3.87 -25.54
C ARG A 24 -2.96 2.92 -24.36
N ASN A 25 -1.78 2.48 -23.97
CA ASN A 25 -1.52 1.67 -22.79
C ASN A 25 -2.19 2.32 -21.56
N TYR A 26 -2.90 1.52 -20.74
CA TYR A 26 -3.68 2.02 -19.60
C TYR A 26 -2.83 2.87 -18.63
N LEU A 27 -1.60 2.45 -18.35
CA LEU A 27 -0.68 3.20 -17.48
C LEU A 27 -0.28 4.55 -18.08
N GLU A 28 -0.13 4.64 -19.40
CA GLU A 28 0.19 5.88 -20.10
C GLU A 28 -0.97 6.89 -20.01
N ASN A 29 -2.19 6.43 -20.24
CA ASN A 29 -3.38 7.26 -20.06
C ASN A 29 -3.52 7.74 -18.61
N LEU A 30 -3.25 6.85 -17.64
CA LEU A 30 -3.31 7.19 -16.23
C LEU A 30 -2.32 8.30 -15.85
N ILE A 31 -1.11 8.30 -16.43
CA ILE A 31 -0.12 9.37 -16.22
C ILE A 31 -0.56 10.68 -16.87
N LEU A 32 -1.10 10.62 -18.10
CA LEU A 32 -1.61 11.80 -18.80
C LEU A 32 -2.79 12.43 -18.05
N ASP A 33 -3.66 11.62 -17.49
CA ASP A 33 -4.79 12.06 -16.67
C ASP A 33 -4.26 12.66 -15.35
N PHE A 34 -3.34 11.98 -14.65
CA PHE A 34 -2.67 12.49 -13.44
C PHE A 34 -2.04 13.88 -13.64
N GLU A 35 -1.35 14.10 -14.75
CA GLU A 35 -0.71 15.39 -15.08
C GLU A 35 -1.72 16.55 -15.11
N LYS A 36 -2.95 16.29 -15.59
CA LYS A 36 -3.96 17.33 -15.86
C LYS A 36 -5.10 17.38 -14.84
N GLU A 37 -5.20 16.37 -13.98
CA GLU A 37 -6.31 16.19 -13.05
C GLU A 37 -6.44 17.37 -12.07
N LYS A 38 -7.69 17.77 -11.80
CA LYS A 38 -8.01 18.87 -10.88
C LYS A 38 -8.89 18.42 -9.72
N ASN A 39 -9.57 17.29 -9.86
CA ASN A 39 -10.35 16.68 -8.79
C ASN A 39 -9.42 15.94 -7.83
N ILE A 40 -9.50 16.26 -6.54
CA ILE A 40 -8.62 15.71 -5.50
C ILE A 40 -8.78 14.19 -5.35
N ILE A 41 -10.00 13.68 -5.45
CA ILE A 41 -10.29 12.25 -5.31
C ILE A 41 -9.70 11.51 -6.52
N SER A 42 -10.02 11.94 -7.74
CA SER A 42 -9.46 11.34 -8.95
C SER A 42 -7.93 11.42 -8.98
N PHE A 43 -7.35 12.54 -8.53
CA PHE A 43 -5.90 12.72 -8.44
C PHE A 43 -5.26 11.69 -7.50
N LYS A 44 -5.85 11.50 -6.30
CA LYS A 44 -5.45 10.49 -5.32
C LYS A 44 -5.52 9.08 -5.91
N GLU A 45 -6.63 8.74 -6.57
CA GLU A 45 -6.83 7.44 -7.22
C GLU A 45 -5.81 7.16 -8.33
N HIS A 46 -5.43 8.18 -9.10
CA HIS A 46 -4.37 8.04 -10.10
C HIS A 46 -3.02 7.68 -9.47
N ILE A 47 -2.67 8.25 -8.31
CA ILE A 47 -1.42 7.89 -7.59
C ILE A 47 -1.42 6.41 -7.22
N PHE A 48 -2.54 5.89 -6.70
CA PHE A 48 -2.67 4.47 -6.35
C PHE A 48 -2.60 3.56 -7.57
N GLY A 49 -3.30 3.92 -8.64
CA GLY A 49 -3.26 3.16 -9.88
C GLY A 49 -1.84 3.11 -10.47
N ILE A 50 -1.12 4.23 -10.49
CA ILE A 50 0.26 4.30 -10.97
C ILE A 50 1.16 3.44 -10.08
N THR A 51 1.07 3.59 -8.75
CA THR A 51 1.92 2.83 -7.82
C THR A 51 1.66 1.33 -7.90
N GLN A 52 0.39 0.93 -7.95
CA GLN A 52 0.01 -0.47 -8.10
C GLN A 52 0.59 -1.04 -9.40
N LEU A 53 0.35 -0.40 -10.54
CA LEU A 53 0.81 -0.90 -11.83
C LEU A 53 2.32 -0.94 -11.91
N TYR A 54 3.00 0.05 -11.32
CA TYR A 54 4.45 0.04 -11.21
C TYR A 54 4.94 -1.21 -10.47
N HIS A 55 4.43 -1.42 -9.26
CA HIS A 55 4.78 -2.58 -8.42
C HIS A 55 4.42 -3.93 -9.08
N ASP A 56 3.24 -4.04 -9.69
CA ASP A 56 2.81 -5.24 -10.41
C ASP A 56 3.80 -5.57 -11.55
N GLY A 57 4.29 -4.54 -12.25
CA GLY A 57 5.30 -4.67 -13.31
C GLY A 57 6.66 -5.15 -12.80
N LEU A 58 7.09 -4.67 -11.62
CA LEU A 58 8.33 -5.14 -10.96
C LEU A 58 8.27 -6.63 -10.58
N ILE A 59 7.07 -7.15 -10.29
CA ILE A 59 6.86 -8.57 -10.01
C ILE A 59 6.68 -9.38 -11.30
N SER A 60 5.97 -8.84 -12.31
CA SER A 60 5.53 -9.62 -13.48
C SER A 60 6.56 -9.68 -14.61
N LYS A 61 7.28 -8.59 -14.92
CA LYS A 61 8.12 -8.51 -16.11
C LYS A 61 9.27 -9.52 -16.08
N GLN A 62 9.55 -10.13 -17.24
CA GLN A 62 10.76 -10.94 -17.40
C GLN A 62 11.96 -10.00 -17.51
N VAL A 63 13.03 -10.34 -16.81
CA VAL A 63 14.30 -9.62 -16.90
C VAL A 63 15.13 -10.34 -17.96
N GLU A 64 15.64 -9.60 -18.94
CA GLU A 64 16.59 -10.14 -19.90
C GLU A 64 17.89 -10.55 -19.18
N GLU A 65 18.42 -11.73 -19.49
CA GLU A 65 19.52 -12.39 -18.76
C GLU A 65 20.85 -11.60 -18.75
N ASN A 66 20.97 -10.55 -19.57
CA ASN A 66 22.21 -9.79 -19.80
C ASN A 66 22.28 -8.43 -19.08
N ILE A 67 21.34 -8.10 -18.20
CA ILE A 67 21.29 -6.82 -17.50
C ILE A 67 22.03 -6.91 -16.16
N THR A 68 22.88 -5.92 -15.86
CA THR A 68 23.47 -5.78 -14.51
C THR A 68 22.34 -5.53 -13.50
N GLN A 69 21.96 -6.58 -12.78
CA GLN A 69 20.76 -6.60 -11.93
C GLN A 69 20.76 -5.50 -10.85
N SER A 70 21.94 -5.12 -10.34
CA SER A 70 22.06 -4.11 -9.27
C SER A 70 21.68 -2.70 -9.71
N SER A 71 22.22 -2.20 -10.83
CA SER A 71 21.94 -0.82 -11.28
C SER A 71 20.49 -0.63 -11.69
N VAL A 72 19.87 -1.66 -12.29
CA VAL A 72 18.45 -1.62 -12.64
C VAL A 72 17.57 -1.70 -11.41
N TRP A 73 17.93 -2.54 -10.43
CA TRP A 73 17.22 -2.58 -9.15
C TRP A 73 17.24 -1.23 -8.43
N GLU A 74 18.40 -0.57 -8.32
CA GLU A 74 18.47 0.73 -7.66
C GLU A 74 17.56 1.77 -8.34
N SER A 75 17.51 1.78 -9.66
CA SER A 75 16.62 2.68 -10.40
C SER A 75 15.12 2.34 -10.19
N GLN A 76 14.80 1.05 -10.13
CA GLN A 76 13.44 0.58 -9.83
C GLN A 76 13.01 0.95 -8.41
N LYS A 77 13.90 0.73 -7.45
CA LYS A 77 13.70 1.05 -6.05
C LYS A 77 13.51 2.55 -5.85
N GLU A 78 14.39 3.37 -6.44
CA GLU A 78 14.27 4.83 -6.35
C GLU A 78 12.91 5.32 -6.87
N THR A 79 12.46 4.80 -8.02
CA THR A 79 11.15 5.14 -8.59
C THR A 79 10.01 4.73 -7.66
N LEU A 80 10.07 3.51 -7.09
CA LEU A 80 9.08 3.02 -6.14
C LEU A 80 9.05 3.87 -4.85
N ASP A 81 10.22 4.25 -4.33
CA ASP A 81 10.34 5.09 -3.13
C ASP A 81 9.72 6.48 -3.35
N GLN A 82 9.88 7.09 -4.53
CA GLN A 82 9.23 8.37 -4.84
C GLN A 82 7.72 8.24 -4.98
N LEU A 83 7.22 7.14 -5.56
CA LEU A 83 5.78 6.85 -5.61
C LEU A 83 5.20 6.68 -4.20
N ILE A 84 5.89 5.94 -3.33
CA ILE A 84 5.51 5.76 -1.91
C ILE A 84 5.52 7.10 -1.17
N LYS A 85 6.57 7.91 -1.35
CA LYS A 85 6.68 9.25 -0.74
C LYS A 85 5.54 10.15 -1.19
N ALA A 86 5.25 10.18 -2.49
CA ALA A 86 4.15 10.95 -3.04
C ALA A 86 2.80 10.49 -2.47
N GLY A 87 2.59 9.17 -2.34
CA GLY A 87 1.44 8.57 -1.70
C GLY A 87 1.30 8.95 -0.22
N LYS A 88 2.37 8.88 0.57
CA LYS A 88 2.37 9.31 1.97
C LYS A 88 1.94 10.78 2.11
N ILE A 89 2.53 11.67 1.31
CA ILE A 89 2.23 13.11 1.37
C ILE A 89 0.78 13.37 0.98
N SER A 90 0.33 12.80 -0.15
CA SER A 90 -1.02 13.04 -0.65
C SER A 90 -2.09 12.55 0.33
N ILE A 91 -1.92 11.36 0.91
CA ILE A 91 -2.86 10.77 1.87
C ILE A 91 -2.82 11.48 3.22
N GLY A 92 -1.64 11.87 3.69
CA GLY A 92 -1.52 12.70 4.89
C GLY A 92 -2.27 14.02 4.76
N GLN A 93 -2.07 14.74 3.65
CA GLN A 93 -2.76 16.00 3.38
C GLN A 93 -4.28 15.79 3.22
N PHE A 94 -4.69 14.76 2.46
CA PHE A 94 -6.10 14.46 2.21
C PHE A 94 -6.88 14.23 3.51
N TYR A 95 -6.41 13.33 4.38
CA TYR A 95 -7.10 12.98 5.62
C TYR A 95 -6.90 13.99 6.77
N SER A 96 -5.95 14.92 6.64
CA SER A 96 -5.83 16.07 7.55
C SER A 96 -6.88 17.16 7.29
N GLY A 97 -7.53 17.13 6.12
CA GLY A 97 -8.45 18.18 5.66
C GLY A 97 -7.78 19.38 5.00
N GLU A 98 -6.45 19.37 4.84
CA GLU A 98 -5.69 20.42 4.15
C GLU A 98 -5.86 20.39 2.62
N GLY A 99 -6.51 19.37 2.07
CA GLY A 99 -6.61 19.12 0.64
C GLY A 99 -5.43 18.29 0.13
N ILE A 100 -5.04 18.44 -1.15
CA ILE A 100 -3.80 17.87 -1.69
C ILE A 100 -3.07 18.95 -2.48
N ASN A 101 -1.79 19.18 -2.18
CA ASN A 101 -0.93 20.01 -3.03
C ASN A 101 -0.51 19.22 -4.27
N MET A 102 -1.38 19.19 -5.29
CA MET A 102 -1.17 18.39 -6.49
C MET A 102 0.12 18.72 -7.24
N ASN A 103 0.56 19.98 -7.24
CA ASN A 103 1.78 20.39 -7.93
C ASN A 103 3.02 19.79 -7.26
N GLN A 104 3.07 19.82 -5.92
CA GLN A 104 4.13 19.15 -5.16
C GLN A 104 4.19 17.66 -5.47
N ILE A 105 3.04 16.98 -5.54
CA ILE A 105 3.01 15.53 -5.85
C ILE A 105 3.46 15.28 -7.30
N ARG A 106 3.06 16.12 -8.26
CA ARG A 106 3.52 16.02 -9.65
C ARG A 106 5.03 16.19 -9.78
N GLU A 107 5.60 17.16 -9.07
CA GLU A 107 7.04 17.39 -9.02
C GLU A 107 7.82 16.19 -8.48
N ILE A 108 7.20 15.33 -7.67
CA ILE A 108 7.79 14.08 -7.18
C ILE A 108 7.66 12.95 -8.20
N ILE A 109 6.48 12.78 -8.82
CA ILE A 109 6.19 11.61 -9.67
C ILE A 109 6.64 11.79 -11.11
N LEU A 110 6.34 12.93 -11.75
CA LEU A 110 6.54 13.15 -13.19
C LEU A 110 8.01 13.03 -13.65
N PRO A 111 9.03 13.38 -12.85
CA PRO A 111 10.42 13.11 -13.24
C PRO A 111 10.74 11.64 -13.48
N TYR A 112 9.95 10.72 -12.92
CA TYR A 112 10.14 9.28 -13.04
C TYR A 112 9.23 8.61 -14.08
N THR A 113 8.47 9.38 -14.87
CA THR A 113 7.51 8.85 -15.86
C THR A 113 8.13 7.84 -16.82
N GLU A 114 9.35 8.07 -17.32
CA GLU A 114 10.03 7.14 -18.22
C GLU A 114 10.25 5.77 -17.55
N ASN A 115 10.75 5.77 -16.31
CA ASN A 115 10.95 4.55 -15.54
C ASN A 115 9.63 3.87 -15.19
N ILE A 116 8.60 4.66 -14.84
CA ILE A 116 7.25 4.15 -14.55
C ILE A 116 6.70 3.39 -15.76
N LEU A 117 6.78 3.97 -16.95
CA LEU A 117 6.31 3.33 -18.19
C LEU A 117 7.17 2.14 -18.58
N LYS A 118 8.50 2.23 -18.39
CA LYS A 118 9.45 1.17 -18.72
C LYS A 118 9.24 -0.08 -17.87
N PHE A 119 9.03 0.06 -16.56
CA PHE A 119 8.99 -1.08 -15.64
C PHE A 119 7.58 -1.42 -15.12
N GLY A 120 6.64 -0.49 -15.17
CA GLY A 120 5.26 -0.75 -14.76
C GLY A 120 4.52 -1.70 -15.69
N GLU A 121 3.43 -2.25 -15.17
CA GLU A 121 2.53 -3.12 -15.90
C GLU A 121 1.60 -2.31 -16.80
N THR A 122 1.49 -2.74 -18.05
CA THR A 122 0.89 -1.98 -19.14
C THR A 122 -0.25 -2.73 -19.82
N ARG A 123 -0.34 -4.04 -19.58
CA ARG A 123 -1.26 -4.95 -20.25
C ARG A 123 -2.55 -5.15 -19.48
N ILE A 124 -2.55 -4.81 -18.19
CA ILE A 124 -3.73 -4.90 -17.32
C ILE A 124 -4.11 -3.53 -16.79
N LYS A 125 -5.38 -3.39 -16.43
CA LYS A 125 -5.86 -2.25 -15.65
C LYS A 125 -5.44 -2.43 -14.19
N SER A 126 -5.24 -1.33 -13.48
CA SER A 126 -5.13 -1.38 -12.02
C SER A 126 -6.42 -2.00 -11.47
N LYS A 127 -6.30 -2.68 -10.34
CA LYS A 127 -7.50 -3.20 -9.69
C LYS A 127 -8.13 -1.99 -9.02
N ILE A 128 -9.37 -1.67 -9.39
CA ILE A 128 -10.19 -0.73 -8.62
C ILE A 128 -10.61 -1.47 -7.33
N ARG A 129 -9.63 -1.67 -6.44
CA ARG A 129 -9.80 -2.13 -5.06
C ARG A 129 -9.49 -1.02 -4.06
N HIS A 130 -9.01 0.11 -4.56
CA HIS A 130 -8.90 1.36 -3.83
C HIS A 130 -10.32 1.89 -3.69
N LEU A 131 -11.03 1.36 -2.69
CA LEU A 131 -11.85 2.08 -1.71
C LEU A 131 -12.61 3.34 -2.19
N PHE A 132 -13.03 3.37 -3.45
CA PHE A 132 -13.85 4.42 -4.02
C PHE A 132 -15.12 4.52 -3.17
N GLU A 133 -15.39 5.71 -2.62
CA GLU A 133 -16.49 6.00 -1.69
C GLU A 133 -16.36 5.44 -0.26
N LEU A 134 -15.18 4.89 0.11
CA LEU A 134 -14.91 4.37 1.46
C LEU A 134 -14.00 5.31 2.28
N GLU A 135 -13.90 6.60 1.92
CA GLU A 135 -13.05 7.58 2.60
C GLU A 135 -13.35 7.66 4.09
N LYS A 136 -14.63 7.61 4.46
CA LYS A 136 -15.06 7.61 5.87
C LYS A 136 -14.51 6.41 6.63
N GLU A 137 -14.44 5.25 6.00
CA GLU A 137 -13.94 4.03 6.64
C GLU A 137 -12.43 4.08 6.81
N ILE A 138 -11.71 4.61 5.82
CA ILE A 138 -10.26 4.81 5.90
C ILE A 138 -9.91 5.84 6.99
N GLN A 139 -10.64 6.95 7.05
CA GLN A 139 -10.45 7.96 8.09
C GLN A 139 -10.72 7.37 9.49
N THR A 140 -11.81 6.59 9.61
CA THR A 140 -12.13 5.86 10.85
C THR A 140 -11.02 4.85 11.19
N PHE A 141 -10.47 4.17 10.18
CA PHE A 141 -9.33 3.29 10.33
C PHE A 141 -8.12 4.01 10.90
N GLY A 142 -7.74 5.16 10.32
CA GLY A 142 -6.61 5.95 10.80
C GLY A 142 -6.79 6.41 12.24
N PHE A 143 -7.98 6.90 12.60
CA PHE A 143 -8.26 7.34 13.97
C PHE A 143 -8.13 6.21 14.99
N LYS A 144 -8.71 5.04 14.70
CA LYS A 144 -8.63 3.88 15.58
C LYS A 144 -7.21 3.28 15.64
N LEU A 145 -6.51 3.21 14.50
CA LEU A 145 -5.10 2.80 14.46
C LEU A 145 -4.26 3.70 15.36
N GLN A 146 -4.43 5.03 15.28
CA GLN A 146 -3.72 5.98 16.14
C GLN A 146 -3.99 5.73 17.64
N GLN A 147 -5.26 5.49 18.01
CA GLN A 147 -5.63 5.19 19.39
C GLN A 147 -4.98 3.91 19.90
N GLU A 148 -4.98 2.85 19.10
CA GLU A 148 -4.39 1.56 19.47
C GLU A 148 -2.86 1.65 19.58
N LEU A 149 -2.20 2.31 18.61
CA LEU A 149 -0.75 2.56 18.68
C LEU A 149 -0.36 3.29 19.97
N TYR A 150 -1.16 4.29 20.37
CA TYR A 150 -0.93 5.02 21.62
C TYR A 150 -1.24 4.18 22.86
N ARG A 151 -2.40 3.53 22.91
CA ARG A 151 -2.89 2.79 24.09
C ARG A 151 -1.98 1.62 24.44
N GLU A 152 -1.55 0.87 23.43
CA GLU A 152 -0.70 -0.32 23.60
C GLU A 152 0.80 0.03 23.51
N ASN A 153 1.15 1.33 23.34
CA ASN A 153 2.51 1.83 23.16
C ASN A 153 3.28 1.07 22.05
N ILE A 154 2.58 0.83 20.93
CA ILE A 154 3.14 0.21 19.72
C ILE A 154 3.82 1.31 18.90
N LYS A 155 5.09 1.09 18.56
CA LYS A 155 5.97 2.00 17.81
C LYS A 155 6.62 1.23 16.67
N PRO A 156 5.89 0.97 15.58
CA PRO A 156 6.42 0.24 14.44
C PRO A 156 7.66 0.95 13.89
N THR A 157 8.68 0.18 13.55
CA THR A 157 9.90 0.66 12.87
C THR A 157 9.90 0.30 11.38
N GLU A 158 8.97 -0.55 10.95
CA GLU A 158 8.74 -0.92 9.55
C GLU A 158 7.24 -1.14 9.32
N ILE A 159 6.76 -0.75 8.13
CA ILE A 159 5.39 -1.02 7.68
C ILE A 159 5.45 -1.88 6.42
N ILE A 160 4.68 -2.96 6.41
CA ILE A 160 4.52 -3.84 5.25
C ILE A 160 3.12 -3.68 4.67
N ALA A 161 3.00 -3.23 3.43
CA ALA A 161 1.74 -3.20 2.70
C ALA A 161 1.54 -4.51 1.92
N ILE A 162 0.39 -5.16 2.13
CA ILE A 162 -0.06 -6.29 1.31
C ILE A 162 -0.73 -5.74 0.05
N ALA A 163 0.02 -5.72 -1.05
CA ALA A 163 -0.48 -5.27 -2.34
C ALA A 163 -1.64 -6.18 -2.82
N ASN A 164 -2.66 -5.65 -3.48
CA ASN A 164 -2.65 -4.37 -4.18
C ASN A 164 -3.51 -3.27 -3.55
N GLY A 165 -4.45 -3.57 -2.65
CA GLY A 165 -5.39 -2.55 -2.13
C GLY A 165 -4.91 -1.80 -0.89
N SER A 166 -3.86 -2.28 -0.22
CA SER A 166 -3.43 -1.70 1.06
C SER A 166 -2.58 -0.42 0.95
N PHE A 167 -2.29 0.09 -0.26
CA PHE A 167 -1.47 1.30 -0.41
C PHE A 167 -2.05 2.48 0.37
N GLU A 168 -3.35 2.73 0.24
CA GLU A 168 -4.02 3.83 0.94
C GLU A 168 -3.95 3.72 2.48
N PRO A 169 -4.41 2.63 3.12
CA PRO A 169 -4.26 2.49 4.58
C PRO A 169 -2.80 2.45 5.03
N ALA A 170 -1.88 1.93 4.22
CA ALA A 170 -0.47 1.90 4.56
C ALA A 170 0.13 3.32 4.56
N TYR A 171 -0.18 4.16 3.58
CA TYR A 171 0.26 5.56 3.56
C TYR A 171 -0.29 6.36 4.73
N LEU A 172 -1.54 6.11 5.12
CA LEU A 172 -2.12 6.69 6.33
C LEU A 172 -1.35 6.23 7.58
N ALA A 173 -1.04 4.93 7.70
CA ALA A 173 -0.23 4.39 8.79
C ALA A 173 1.19 4.99 8.84
N MET A 174 1.83 5.23 7.69
CA MET A 174 3.11 5.92 7.60
C MET A 174 3.03 7.37 8.11
N GLY A 175 1.93 8.06 7.81
CA GLY A 175 1.67 9.40 8.36
C GLY A 175 1.55 9.41 9.88
N LEU A 176 0.84 8.43 10.43
CA LEU A 176 0.61 8.31 11.89
C LEU A 176 1.86 7.91 12.68
N THR A 177 2.70 7.05 12.10
CA THR A 177 3.94 6.56 12.74
C THR A 177 5.15 7.44 12.44
N GLY A 178 5.08 8.30 11.43
CA GLY A 178 6.20 9.13 10.96
C GLY A 178 7.19 8.38 10.06
N LEU A 179 7.01 7.09 9.81
CA LEU A 179 7.90 6.30 8.95
C LEU A 179 7.88 6.77 7.50
N ASN A 180 9.04 6.79 6.85
CA ASN A 180 9.18 7.23 5.46
C ASN A 180 9.31 6.08 4.47
N ASP A 181 9.69 4.91 4.95
CA ASP A 181 9.87 3.72 4.13
C ASP A 181 8.67 2.79 4.26
N LEU A 182 8.33 2.12 3.17
CA LEU A 182 7.28 1.12 3.10
C LEU A 182 7.82 -0.11 2.37
N THR A 183 7.64 -1.28 2.96
CA THR A 183 7.87 -2.55 2.25
C THR A 183 6.58 -2.99 1.60
N VAL A 184 6.61 -3.25 0.30
CA VAL A 184 5.43 -3.71 -0.44
C VAL A 184 5.62 -5.16 -0.84
N VAL A 185 4.63 -6.00 -0.53
CA VAL A 185 4.64 -7.43 -0.84
C VAL A 185 3.33 -7.81 -1.52
N ARG A 186 3.33 -8.81 -2.40
CA ARG A 186 2.09 -9.34 -2.97
C ARG A 186 1.93 -10.82 -2.65
N TYR A 187 0.71 -11.20 -2.28
CA TYR A 187 0.31 -12.60 -2.16
C TYR A 187 -1.15 -12.75 -2.58
N SER A 188 -1.46 -13.63 -3.53
CA SER A 188 -2.82 -13.80 -4.05
C SER A 188 -3.15 -15.25 -4.36
N GLN A 189 -4.07 -15.84 -3.59
CA GLN A 189 -4.56 -17.21 -3.83
C GLN A 189 -5.47 -17.35 -5.07
N THR A 190 -5.90 -16.24 -5.68
CA THR A 190 -6.87 -16.27 -6.79
C THR A 190 -6.20 -16.27 -8.17
N SER A 191 -4.98 -15.77 -8.25
CA SER A 191 -4.10 -15.96 -9.41
C SER A 191 -3.40 -17.29 -9.21
N LYS A 192 -3.54 -18.23 -10.15
CA LYS A 192 -3.00 -19.60 -10.11
C LYS A 192 -1.48 -19.73 -9.84
N ASN A 193 -0.75 -18.63 -9.65
CA ASN A 193 0.71 -18.54 -9.65
C ASN A 193 1.36 -17.90 -8.41
N ASP A 194 0.64 -17.23 -7.51
CA ASP A 194 1.28 -16.63 -6.31
C ASP A 194 1.24 -17.67 -5.16
N SER A 195 2.06 -18.72 -5.27
CA SER A 195 2.20 -19.76 -4.24
C SER A 195 3.06 -19.31 -3.06
N GLU A 196 3.86 -18.26 -3.26
CA GLU A 196 4.80 -17.68 -2.31
C GLU A 196 4.66 -16.15 -2.26
N LEU A 197 5.31 -15.53 -1.27
CA LEU A 197 5.34 -14.08 -1.12
C LEU A 197 6.12 -13.47 -2.29
N MET A 198 5.45 -12.62 -3.08
CA MET A 198 6.04 -12.01 -4.26
C MET A 198 6.69 -10.67 -3.91
N LEU A 199 7.92 -10.50 -4.38
CA LEU A 199 8.73 -9.28 -4.30
C LEU A 199 9.15 -8.85 -5.71
N PRO A 200 9.63 -7.60 -5.89
CA PRO A 200 10.27 -7.20 -7.14
C PRO A 200 11.34 -8.19 -7.57
N LYS A 201 11.26 -8.68 -8.81
CA LYS A 201 12.11 -9.77 -9.31
C LYS A 201 13.61 -9.47 -9.27
N LEU A 202 13.97 -8.20 -9.42
CA LEU A 202 15.35 -7.73 -9.39
C LEU A 202 15.84 -7.32 -8.01
N SER A 203 14.98 -7.39 -6.98
CA SER A 203 15.43 -7.12 -5.63
C SER A 203 16.51 -8.12 -5.20
N PRO A 204 17.52 -7.68 -4.42
CA PRO A 204 18.51 -8.58 -3.85
C PRO A 204 17.83 -9.74 -3.12
N LYS A 205 18.44 -10.94 -3.14
CA LYS A 205 17.87 -12.13 -2.48
C LYS A 205 17.56 -11.91 -1.00
N ASN A 206 18.34 -11.08 -0.33
CA ASN A 206 18.18 -10.69 1.07
C ASN A 206 17.42 -9.37 1.26
N TYR A 207 16.75 -8.84 0.24
CA TYR A 207 16.07 -7.53 0.31
C TYR A 207 15.06 -7.47 1.46
N LEU A 208 14.11 -8.41 1.51
CA LEU A 208 13.11 -8.46 2.58
C LEU A 208 13.77 -8.77 3.93
N GLN A 209 14.75 -9.67 3.97
CA GLN A 209 15.49 -9.96 5.18
C GLN A 209 16.15 -8.70 5.75
N ASN A 210 16.88 -7.92 4.95
CA ASN A 210 17.55 -6.70 5.41
C ASN A 210 16.57 -5.63 5.92
N ARG A 211 15.32 -5.64 5.42
CA ARG A 211 14.27 -4.72 5.88
C ARG A 211 13.69 -5.13 7.22
N ILE A 212 13.55 -6.43 7.48
CA ILE A 212 12.82 -6.98 8.64
C ILE A 212 13.75 -7.44 9.77
N GLU A 213 14.92 -7.95 9.44
CA GLU A 213 15.88 -8.47 10.40
C GLU A 213 16.32 -7.32 11.33
N ASN A 214 16.10 -7.53 12.63
CA ASN A 214 16.32 -6.56 13.72
C ASN A 214 15.27 -5.46 13.90
N GLN A 215 14.15 -5.48 13.17
CA GLN A 215 13.06 -4.56 13.46
C GLN A 215 12.44 -4.89 14.83
N GLU A 216 12.27 -3.86 15.65
CA GLU A 216 11.64 -3.99 16.97
C GLU A 216 10.17 -4.37 16.80
N GLU A 217 9.46 -3.64 15.94
CA GLU A 217 8.02 -3.79 15.74
C GLU A 217 7.68 -3.60 14.27
N VAL A 218 7.07 -4.60 13.64
CA VAL A 218 6.66 -4.57 12.23
C VAL A 218 5.15 -4.47 12.16
N LEU A 219 4.60 -3.48 11.44
CA LEU A 219 3.15 -3.36 11.20
C LEU A 219 2.80 -3.78 9.77
N ILE A 220 2.09 -4.89 9.62
CA ILE A 220 1.56 -5.38 8.35
C ILE A 220 0.16 -4.79 8.14
N VAL A 221 -0.08 -4.21 6.97
CA VAL A 221 -1.32 -3.51 6.62
C VAL A 221 -1.97 -4.18 5.40
N ASP A 222 -3.25 -4.51 5.51
CA ASP A 222 -4.08 -5.05 4.45
C ASP A 222 -5.29 -4.11 4.18
N ASP A 223 -5.90 -4.20 3.00
CA ASP A 223 -7.16 -3.48 2.75
C ASP A 223 -8.34 -4.23 3.37
N TRP A 224 -8.48 -5.51 3.04
CA TRP A 224 -9.60 -6.32 3.42
C TRP A 224 -9.21 -7.76 3.74
N CYS A 225 -9.30 -8.12 5.01
CA CYS A 225 -9.09 -9.47 5.48
C CYS A 225 -10.40 -10.29 5.46
N CYS A 226 -10.66 -11.02 4.38
CA CYS A 226 -11.84 -11.92 4.30
C CYS A 226 -11.59 -13.26 5.00
N SER A 227 -10.78 -14.14 4.39
CA SER A 227 -10.57 -15.49 4.90
C SER A 227 -9.40 -15.63 5.88
N GLY A 228 -8.60 -14.57 6.07
CA GLY A 228 -7.36 -14.61 6.85
C GLY A 228 -6.16 -15.25 6.15
N LYS A 229 -6.34 -16.00 5.06
CA LYS A 229 -5.26 -16.79 4.45
C LYS A 229 -4.11 -15.98 3.87
N THR A 230 -4.40 -14.84 3.22
CA THR A 230 -3.35 -13.94 2.72
C THR A 230 -2.55 -13.37 3.87
N ALA A 231 -3.23 -12.82 4.89
CA ALA A 231 -2.61 -12.31 6.10
C ALA A 231 -1.73 -13.38 6.78
N GLU A 232 -2.27 -14.59 6.99
CA GLU A 232 -1.53 -15.71 7.59
C GLU A 232 -0.22 -16.01 6.85
N LYS A 233 -0.26 -16.07 5.52
CA LYS A 233 0.92 -16.38 4.69
C LYS A 233 1.96 -15.27 4.74
N VAL A 234 1.53 -14.01 4.68
CA VAL A 234 2.43 -12.87 4.80
C VAL A 234 3.04 -12.82 6.21
N ILE A 235 2.23 -12.90 7.26
CA ILE A 235 2.66 -12.92 8.66
C ILE A 235 3.67 -14.04 8.89
N LYS A 236 3.39 -15.26 8.42
CA LYS A 236 4.31 -16.40 8.56
C LYS A 236 5.64 -16.12 7.88
N SER A 237 5.62 -15.64 6.64
CA SER A 237 6.84 -15.34 5.88
C SER A 237 7.69 -14.26 6.54
N VAL A 238 7.05 -13.24 7.11
CA VAL A 238 7.72 -12.16 7.86
C VAL A 238 8.25 -12.68 9.21
N GLY A 239 7.49 -13.53 9.90
CA GLY A 239 7.87 -14.13 11.18
C GLY A 239 9.10 -15.04 11.08
N GLU A 240 9.30 -15.72 9.95
CA GLU A 240 10.51 -16.51 9.68
C GLU A 240 11.79 -15.66 9.65
N LEU A 241 11.67 -14.35 9.40
CA LEU A 241 12.77 -13.36 9.45
C LEU A 241 13.04 -12.82 10.86
N LYS A 242 12.30 -13.30 11.87
CA LYS A 242 12.49 -13.04 13.30
C LYS A 242 12.55 -11.54 13.70
N PRO A 243 11.60 -10.69 13.27
CA PRO A 243 11.39 -9.41 13.96
C PRO A 243 10.99 -9.65 15.42
N LYS A 244 11.18 -8.68 16.31
CA LYS A 244 10.85 -8.91 17.74
C LYS A 244 9.34 -8.99 18.01
N LYS A 245 8.56 -8.19 17.29
CA LYS A 245 7.09 -8.25 17.30
C LYS A 245 6.54 -7.98 15.91
N ILE A 246 5.43 -8.64 15.58
CA ILE A 246 4.65 -8.36 14.38
C ILE A 246 3.26 -7.92 14.81
N PHE A 247 2.76 -6.87 14.16
CA PHE A 247 1.39 -6.40 14.26
C PHE A 247 0.73 -6.54 12.89
N PHE A 248 -0.53 -6.94 12.85
CA PHE A 248 -1.31 -6.98 11.62
C PHE A 248 -2.55 -6.11 11.74
N THR A 249 -2.85 -5.32 10.71
CA THR A 249 -4.07 -4.52 10.63
C THR A 249 -4.71 -4.50 9.25
N SER A 250 -6.02 -4.27 9.23
CA SER A 250 -6.82 -4.14 8.00
C SER A 250 -7.96 -3.16 8.20
N ILE A 251 -8.42 -2.50 7.13
CA ILE A 251 -9.59 -1.60 7.19
C ILE A 251 -10.85 -2.41 7.48
N ARG A 252 -11.03 -3.52 6.76
CA ARG A 252 -12.16 -4.44 6.96
C ARG A 252 -11.66 -5.84 7.28
N GLY A 253 -12.40 -6.52 8.15
CA GLY A 253 -12.17 -7.93 8.45
C GLY A 253 -13.47 -8.65 8.75
N ASP A 254 -13.70 -9.80 8.11
CA ASP A 254 -14.68 -10.80 8.54
C ASP A 254 -13.94 -12.10 8.82
N THR A 255 -13.01 -12.01 9.78
CA THR A 255 -12.36 -13.21 10.29
C THR A 255 -13.37 -13.88 11.22
N ASN A 256 -14.16 -14.82 10.69
CA ASN A 256 -14.94 -15.77 11.50
C ASN A 256 -14.02 -16.69 12.36
N GLY A 257 -13.06 -16.12 13.09
CA GLY A 257 -12.01 -16.81 13.86
C GLY A 257 -10.93 -17.54 13.04
N LYS A 258 -10.86 -17.35 11.72
CA LYS A 258 -10.08 -18.22 10.79
C LYS A 258 -8.65 -17.78 10.45
N ILE A 259 -8.00 -16.91 11.23
CA ILE A 259 -6.52 -16.90 11.24
C ILE A 259 -6.10 -18.07 12.13
N ALA A 260 -6.38 -19.28 11.66
CA ALA A 260 -6.21 -20.53 12.40
C ALA A 260 -4.83 -21.13 12.12
N ASP A 261 -4.22 -21.71 13.15
CA ASP A 261 -3.12 -22.69 13.08
C ASP A 261 -1.68 -22.24 12.73
N THR A 262 -1.34 -20.97 12.91
CA THR A 262 0.07 -20.64 13.20
C THR A 262 0.27 -20.65 14.71
N LYS A 263 1.43 -21.12 15.20
CA LYS A 263 1.86 -21.06 16.62
C LYS A 263 2.11 -19.61 17.09
N ILE A 264 1.30 -18.70 16.60
CA ILE A 264 1.36 -17.27 16.73
C ILE A 264 0.29 -16.93 17.76
N LYS A 265 0.71 -16.41 18.91
CA LYS A 265 -0.25 -15.91 19.91
C LYS A 265 -0.86 -14.62 19.40
N ILE A 266 -2.01 -14.75 18.74
CA ILE A 266 -2.88 -13.65 18.31
C ILE A 266 -3.49 -13.01 19.57
N GLN A 267 -3.05 -11.81 19.96
CA GLN A 267 -3.52 -11.21 21.21
C GLN A 267 -4.81 -10.37 21.14
N LYS A 268 -5.35 -10.04 19.96
CA LYS A 268 -6.70 -9.43 19.84
C LYS A 268 -7.22 -9.47 18.40
N VAL A 269 -8.42 -10.02 18.21
CA VAL A 269 -9.19 -10.04 16.95
C VAL A 269 -10.50 -9.33 17.22
N PHE A 270 -10.82 -8.26 16.48
CA PHE A 270 -12.15 -7.66 16.49
C PHE A 270 -12.61 -7.36 15.05
N SER A 271 -13.87 -7.68 14.79
CA SER A 271 -14.65 -7.58 13.54
C SER A 271 -16.12 -7.43 13.96
N PRO A 272 -16.99 -6.64 13.29
CA PRO A 272 -17.10 -6.48 11.82
C PRO A 272 -17.11 -5.04 11.28
N TYR A 273 -16.86 -4.02 12.10
CA TYR A 273 -16.81 -2.61 11.69
C TYR A 273 -15.66 -1.85 12.37
N GLU A 274 -14.59 -2.56 12.73
CA GLU A 274 -13.44 -2.03 13.45
C GLU A 274 -12.11 -2.49 12.81
N PRO A 275 -11.11 -1.61 12.70
CA PRO A 275 -9.73 -1.98 12.42
C PRO A 275 -9.24 -2.96 13.45
N MET A 276 -8.68 -4.05 12.95
CA MET A 276 -8.10 -5.09 13.78
C MET A 276 -6.62 -4.78 13.99
N ILE A 277 -6.08 -4.88 15.20
CA ILE A 277 -4.63 -4.96 15.41
C ILE A 277 -4.32 -6.24 16.16
N ILE A 278 -3.59 -7.15 15.50
CA ILE A 278 -3.16 -8.42 16.08
C ILE A 278 -1.68 -8.31 16.41
N GLU A 279 -1.29 -8.43 17.68
CA GLU A 279 0.09 -8.80 18.04
C GLU A 279 0.31 -10.29 17.74
N VAL A 280 1.45 -10.58 17.13
CA VAL A 280 1.94 -11.90 16.71
C VAL A 280 3.25 -12.13 17.43
N GLN A 281 3.27 -13.11 18.35
CA GLN A 281 4.47 -13.61 19.05
C GLN A 281 5.09 -14.80 18.34
#